data_AF-A0A9X9XG54-F1
#
_entry.id   AF-A0A9X9XG54-F1
#
_cell.length_a   1.000
_cell.length_b   1.000
_cell.length_c   1.000
_cell.angle_alpha   90.00
_cell.angle_beta   90.00
_cell.angle_gamma   90.00
#
_symmetry.space_group_name_H-M   'P 1'
#
loop_
_entity.id
_entity.type
_entity.pdbx_description
1 polymer ?
#
loop_
_entity_poly.entity_id
_entity_poly.type
_entity_poly.pdbx_seq_one_letter_code
_entity_poly.pdbx_strand_id
1 'polypeptide(L)'
;MAELLQLAALLVLLTVAAGLLRILRGPGAADRVMAAQLLGTGGIAVLVLLAAATATPALLDAALTLALLAAFAAVALVVAAPGRASRR
;
A
#
# COMPACT_ATOMS: atom_id res chain seq x y z
N MET A 1 -7.55 19.07 16.06
CA MET A 1 -7.54 17.61 15.80
C MET A 1 -7.22 17.31 14.34
N ALA A 2 -7.86 17.98 13.37
CA ALA A 2 -7.58 17.79 11.93
C ALA A 2 -6.09 17.98 11.55
N GLU A 3 -5.43 19.02 12.07
CA GLU A 3 -3.99 19.28 11.85
C GLU A 3 -3.10 18.08 12.22
N LEU A 4 -3.40 17.39 13.34
CA LEU A 4 -2.66 16.20 13.77
C LEU A 4 -2.84 15.04 12.77
N LEU A 5 -4.06 14.86 12.25
CA LEU A 5 -4.37 13.83 11.26
C LEU A 5 -3.69 14.11 9.91
N GLN A 6 -3.62 15.38 9.49
CA GLN A 6 -2.89 15.78 8.28
C GLN A 6 -1.38 15.55 8.43
N LEU A 7 -0.81 15.91 9.57
CA LEU A 7 0.59 15.61 9.89
C LEU A 7 0.86 14.10 9.91
N ALA A 8 -0.03 13.32 10.52
CA ALA A 8 0.08 11.86 10.52
C ALA A 8 -0.02 11.29 9.10
N ALA A 9 -0.94 11.78 8.26
CA ALA A 9 -1.07 11.37 6.87
C ALA A 9 0.20 11.69 6.07
N LEU A 10 0.77 12.89 6.25
CA LEU A 10 2.03 13.29 5.63
C LEU A 10 3.18 12.39 6.09
N LEU A 11 3.28 12.10 7.40
CA LEU A 11 4.31 11.23 7.94
C LEU A 11 4.21 9.82 7.35
N VAL A 12 3.00 9.24 7.30
CA VAL A 12 2.75 7.93 6.68
C VAL A 12 3.12 7.96 5.20
N LEU A 13 2.76 9.01 4.48
CA LEU A 13 3.10 9.15 3.06
C LEU A 13 4.63 9.17 2.87
N LEU A 14 5.36 9.88 3.73
CA LEU A 14 6.83 9.93 3.69
C LEU A 14 7.46 8.58 4.02
N THR A 15 6.95 7.84 5.02
CA THR A 15 7.48 6.51 5.36
C THR A 15 7.21 5.50 4.24
N VAL A 16 6.03 5.55 3.62
CA VAL A 16 5.69 4.73 2.44
C VAL A 16 6.61 5.07 1.28
N ALA A 17 6.81 6.35 0.97
CA ALA A 17 7.71 6.77 -0.09
C ALA A 17 9.15 6.30 0.14
N ALA A 18 9.68 6.46 1.35
CA ALA A 18 11.01 5.99 1.73
C ALA A 18 11.13 4.46 1.64
N GLY A 19 10.12 3.73 2.12
CA GLY A 19 10.08 2.27 2.04
C GLY A 19 9.99 1.77 0.60
N LEU A 20 9.17 2.39 -0.25
CA LEU A 20 9.09 2.06 -1.66
C LEU A 20 10.40 2.32 -2.39
N LEU A 21 11.04 3.47 -2.15
CA LEU A 21 12.35 3.78 -2.71
C LEU A 21 13.41 2.74 -2.31
N ARG A 22 13.34 2.18 -1.10
CA ARG A 22 14.24 1.11 -0.65
C ARG A 22 13.91 -0.22 -1.35
N ILE A 23 12.64 -0.59 -1.40
CA ILE A 23 12.19 -1.90 -1.89
C ILE A 23 12.28 -2.00 -3.42
N LEU A 24 11.99 -0.92 -4.16
CA LEU A 24 12.14 -0.85 -5.63
C LEU A 24 13.59 -1.03 -6.10
N ARG A 25 14.57 -0.77 -5.22
CA ARG A 25 15.99 -1.06 -5.48
C ARG A 25 16.37 -2.52 -5.22
N GLY A 26 15.50 -3.28 -4.56
CA GLY A 26 15.67 -4.70 -4.29
C GLY A 26 15.37 -5.55 -5.54
N PRO A 27 16.27 -6.46 -5.95
CA PRO A 27 16.07 -7.29 -7.15
C PRO A 27 15.10 -8.48 -6.91
N GLY A 28 14.67 -8.73 -5.68
CA GLY A 28 13.92 -9.93 -5.30
C GLY A 28 12.45 -9.94 -5.71
N ALA A 29 11.90 -11.12 -6.03
CA ALA A 29 10.46 -11.29 -6.19
C ALA A 29 9.69 -11.00 -4.89
N ALA A 30 10.26 -11.34 -3.74
CA ALA A 30 9.71 -11.02 -2.42
C ALA A 30 9.68 -9.51 -2.15
N ASP A 31 10.68 -8.76 -2.63
CA ASP A 31 10.72 -7.30 -2.51
C ASP A 31 9.54 -6.67 -3.26
N ARG A 32 9.22 -7.14 -4.46
CA ARG A 32 8.06 -6.63 -5.22
C ARG A 32 6.73 -6.84 -4.50
N VAL A 33 6.54 -7.99 -3.86
CA VAL A 33 5.34 -8.26 -3.04
C VAL A 33 5.30 -7.34 -1.83
N MET A 34 6.43 -7.16 -1.14
CA MET A 34 6.55 -6.23 -0.01
C MET A 34 6.29 -4.78 -0.40
N ALA A 35 6.76 -4.33 -1.58
CA ALA A 35 6.48 -3.00 -2.11
C ALA A 35 5.00 -2.80 -2.38
N ALA A 36 4.35 -3.76 -3.05
CA ALA A 36 2.93 -3.70 -3.31
C ALA A 36 2.10 -3.66 -2.03
N GLN A 37 2.47 -4.48 -1.03
CA GLN A 37 1.79 -4.50 0.26
C GLN A 37 1.99 -3.20 1.03
N LEU A 38 3.20 -2.63 1.04
CA LEU A 38 3.51 -1.35 1.68
C LEU A 38 2.73 -0.20 1.04
N LEU A 39 2.70 -0.15 -0.30
CA LEU A 39 1.93 0.85 -1.04
C LEU A 39 0.43 0.71 -0.73
N GLY A 40 -0.09 -0.52 -0.71
CA GLY A 40 -1.49 -0.80 -0.42
C GLY A 40 -1.88 -0.33 0.98
N THR A 41 -1.26 -0.88 2.03
CA THR A 41 -1.62 -0.55 3.42
C THR A 41 -1.32 0.92 3.77
N GLY A 42 -0.21 1.45 3.26
CA GLY A 42 0.17 2.85 3.45
C GLY A 42 -0.79 3.82 2.75
N GLY A 43 -1.16 3.53 1.51
CA GLY A 43 -2.14 4.33 0.75
C GLY A 43 -3.52 4.34 1.43
N ILE A 44 -3.99 3.18 1.89
CA ILE A 44 -5.24 3.06 2.65
C ILE A 44 -5.18 3.91 3.93
N ALA A 45 -4.09 3.82 4.69
CA ALA A 45 -3.91 4.61 5.91
C ALA A 45 -3.94 6.13 5.64
N VAL A 46 -3.27 6.60 4.58
CA VAL A 46 -3.31 8.02 4.17
C VAL A 46 -4.74 8.45 3.83
N LEU A 47 -5.47 7.66 3.04
CA LEU A 47 -6.85 7.99 2.65
C LEU A 47 -7.79 8.05 3.85
N VAL A 48 -7.68 7.10 4.79
CA VAL A 48 -8.50 7.08 6.02
C VAL A 48 -8.20 8.29 6.91
N LEU A 49 -6.92 8.63 7.09
CA LEU A 49 -6.52 9.80 7.89
C LEU A 49 -7.02 11.10 7.28
N LEU A 50 -6.92 11.24 5.94
CA LEU A 50 -7.45 12.39 5.23
C LEU A 50 -8.98 12.45 5.33
N ALA A 51 -9.69 11.33 5.15
CA ALA A 51 -11.14 11.27 5.30
C ALA A 51 -11.61 11.76 6.68
N ALA A 52 -10.89 11.37 7.73
CA ALA A 52 -11.16 11.81 9.09
C ALA A 52 -10.82 13.31 9.30
N ALA A 53 -9.77 13.81 8.65
CA ALA A 53 -9.36 15.21 8.75
C ALA A 53 -10.31 16.17 8.01
N THR A 54 -10.83 15.76 6.84
CA THR A 54 -11.68 16.59 5.97
C THR A 54 -13.17 16.29 6.12
N ALA A 55 -13.55 15.29 6.92
CA ALA A 55 -14.93 14.81 7.07
C ALA A 55 -15.60 14.44 5.73
N THR A 56 -14.82 13.94 4.77
CA THR A 56 -15.31 13.58 3.42
C THR A 56 -15.48 12.06 3.29
N PRO A 57 -16.71 11.52 3.27
CA PRO A 57 -16.96 10.08 3.25
C PRO A 57 -16.44 9.40 1.96
N ALA A 58 -16.42 10.12 0.83
CA ALA A 58 -15.91 9.60 -0.43
C ALA A 58 -14.44 9.12 -0.37
N LEU A 59 -13.64 9.68 0.55
CA LEU A 59 -12.26 9.21 0.78
C LEU A 59 -12.22 7.85 1.48
N LEU A 60 -13.21 7.52 2.33
CA LEU A 60 -13.33 6.19 2.92
C LEU A 60 -13.73 5.16 1.87
N ASP A 61 -14.65 5.50 0.96
CA ASP A 61 -15.03 4.60 -0.14
C ASP A 61 -13.81 4.29 -1.03
N ALA A 62 -12.99 5.31 -1.34
CA ALA A 62 -11.72 5.14 -2.04
C ALA A 62 -10.73 4.27 -1.25
N ALA A 63 -10.65 4.43 0.08
CA ALA A 63 -9.77 3.62 0.92
C ALA A 63 -10.20 2.15 0.95
N LEU A 64 -11.51 1.88 1.06
CA LEU A 64 -12.05 0.52 1.09
C LEU A 64 -11.91 -0.19 -0.27
N THR A 65 -12.17 0.52 -1.36
CA THR A 65 -11.93 -0.02 -2.71
C THR A 65 -10.46 -0.30 -2.96
N LEU A 66 -9.57 0.62 -2.57
CA LEU A 66 -8.12 0.40 -2.63
C LEU A 66 -7.71 -0.80 -1.76
N ALA A 67 -8.31 -1.00 -0.59
CA ALA A 67 -8.03 -2.14 0.28
C ALA A 67 -8.36 -3.47 -0.38
N LEU A 68 -9.52 -3.57 -1.03
CA LEU A 68 -9.91 -4.74 -1.80
C LEU A 68 -8.94 -4.99 -2.95
N LEU A 69 -8.61 -3.94 -3.72
CA LEU A 69 -7.66 -4.05 -4.84
C LEU A 69 -6.25 -4.44 -4.38
N ALA A 70 -5.77 -3.92 -3.25
CA ALA A 70 -4.48 -4.27 -2.68
C ALA A 70 -4.41 -5.75 -2.28
N ALA A 71 -5.48 -6.27 -1.67
CA ALA A 71 -5.57 -7.70 -1.35
C ALA A 71 -5.52 -8.57 -2.61
N PHE A 72 -6.28 -8.21 -3.65
CA PHE A 72 -6.22 -8.89 -4.95
C PHE A 72 -4.84 -8.80 -5.61
N ALA A 73 -4.20 -7.63 -5.56
CA ALA A 73 -2.86 -7.42 -6.10
C ALA A 73 -1.82 -8.31 -5.40
N ALA A 74 -1.89 -8.44 -4.07
CA ALA A 74 -1.00 -9.33 -3.31
C ALA A 74 -1.16 -10.79 -3.76
N VAL A 75 -2.39 -11.27 -3.90
CA VAL A 75 -2.66 -12.63 -4.43
C VAL A 75 -2.14 -12.78 -5.85
N ALA A 76 -2.43 -11.82 -6.73
CA ALA A 76 -1.98 -11.85 -8.12
C ALA A 76 -0.46 -11.88 -8.24
N LEU A 77 0.27 -11.13 -7.42
CA LEU A 77 1.75 -11.14 -7.41
C LEU A 77 2.33 -12.47 -6.96
N VAL A 78 1.69 -13.14 -5.99
CA VAL A 78 2.09 -14.49 -5.55
C VAL A 78 1.83 -15.52 -6.64
N VAL A 79 0.67 -15.46 -7.31
CA VAL A 79 0.30 -16.37 -8.41
C VAL A 79 1.17 -16.15 -9.65
N ALA A 80 1.48 -14.89 -9.97
CA ALA A 80 2.30 -14.53 -11.13
C ALA A 80 3.81 -14.78 -10.91
N ALA A 81 4.24 -15.06 -9.67
CA ALA A 81 5.63 -15.43 -9.42
C ALA A 81 5.92 -16.75 -10.16
N PRO A 82 6.92 -16.79 -11.08
CA PRO A 82 7.16 -17.96 -11.90
C PRO A 82 7.40 -19.19 -11.01
N GLY A 83 6.46 -20.13 -11.08
CA GLY A 83 6.60 -21.43 -10.45
C GLY A 83 7.86 -22.11 -10.99
N ARG A 84 8.62 -22.75 -10.09
CA ARG A 84 9.76 -23.60 -10.44
C ARG A 84 9.29 -24.77 -11.32
N ALA A 85 9.16 -24.52 -12.61
CA ALA A 85 8.91 -25.54 -13.62
C ALA A 85 10.22 -26.27 -13.90
N SER A 86 10.62 -27.20 -13.03
CA SER A 86 11.59 -28.29 -13.31
C SER A 86 11.86 -29.09 -12.03
N ARG A 87 11.00 -30.07 -11.73
CA ARG A 87 11.37 -31.23 -10.90
C ARG A 87 10.33 -32.36 -11.02
N ARG A 88 10.15 -32.88 -12.22
CA ARG A 88 9.76 -34.28 -12.47
C ARG A 88 10.39 -34.72 -13.78
#